data_AF-A0A1H6GRB1-F1
#
_entry.id   AF-A0A1H6GRB1-F1
#
_cell.length_a   1.000
_cell.length_b   1.000
_cell.length_c   1.000
_cell.angle_alpha   90.00
_cell.angle_beta   90.00
_cell.angle_gamma   90.00
#
_symmetry.space_group_name_H-M   'P 1'
#
loop_
_entity.id
_entity.type
_entity.pdbx_description
1 polymer ?
#
loop_
_entity_poly.entity_id
_entity_poly.type
_entity_poly.pdbx_seq_one_letter_code
_entity_poly.pdbx_strand_id
1 'polypeptide(L)'
;MTLHITDPVLDALAERAQKILNAPSKEDAVRQALIRVVGTPSGETTAVPDENTRRERLEAIRKRYLAMGKPNPDFDEKKFLDDMWES
;
A
#
# COMPACT_ATOMS: atom_id res chain seq x y z
N MET A 1 -20.22 23.96 5.34
CA MET A 1 -21.32 24.03 4.36
C MET A 1 -21.13 22.89 3.37
N THR A 2 -22.12 22.03 3.19
CA THR A 2 -22.06 20.85 2.30
C THR A 2 -22.50 21.24 0.90
N LEU A 3 -21.63 21.09 -0.09
CA LEU A 3 -21.96 21.30 -1.50
C LEU A 3 -22.86 20.14 -1.96
N HIS A 4 -24.17 20.36 -1.96
CA HIS A 4 -25.13 19.45 -2.60
C HIS A 4 -25.02 19.60 -4.12
N ILE A 5 -24.13 18.81 -4.73
CA ILE A 5 -24.01 18.72 -6.18
C ILE A 5 -24.99 17.65 -6.64
N THR A 6 -26.22 18.07 -6.94
CA THR A 6 -27.29 17.23 -7.48
C THR A 6 -27.25 17.23 -9.01
N ASP A 7 -26.12 16.79 -9.59
CA ASP A 7 -26.03 16.57 -11.04
C ASP A 7 -26.18 15.07 -11.32
N PRO A 8 -27.23 14.62 -12.05
CA PRO A 8 -27.46 13.21 -12.34
C PRO A 8 -26.30 12.57 -13.12
N VAL A 9 -25.50 13.37 -13.84
CA VAL A 9 -24.31 12.88 -14.53
C VAL A 9 -23.21 12.48 -13.53
N LEU A 10 -23.11 13.18 -12.40
CA LEU A 10 -22.13 12.91 -11.37
C LEU A 10 -22.45 11.62 -10.59
N ASP A 11 -23.73 11.33 -10.35
CA ASP A 11 -24.14 10.08 -9.69
C ASP A 11 -23.84 8.85 -10.57
N ALA A 12 -24.07 8.95 -11.88
CA ALA A 12 -23.69 7.90 -12.83
C ALA A 12 -22.16 7.70 -12.89
N LEU A 13 -21.39 8.78 -12.81
CA LEU A 13 -19.92 8.72 -12.70
C LEU A 13 -19.46 8.08 -11.39
N ALA A 14 -20.13 8.42 -10.28
CA ALA A 14 -19.85 7.87 -8.95
C ALA A 14 -20.12 6.36 -8.90
N GLU A 15 -21.23 5.89 -9.46
CA GLU A 15 -21.53 4.45 -9.59
C GLU A 15 -20.47 3.71 -10.40
N ARG A 16 -20.01 4.33 -11.49
CA ARG A 16 -18.97 3.74 -12.33
C ARG A 16 -17.63 3.69 -11.60
N ALA A 17 -17.27 4.75 -10.88
CA ALA A 17 -16.09 4.79 -10.03
C ALA A 17 -16.15 3.74 -8.92
N GLN A 18 -17.32 3.57 -8.29
CA GLN A 18 -17.53 2.57 -7.23
C GLN A 18 -17.32 1.15 -7.73
N LYS A 19 -17.84 0.82 -8.91
CA LYS A 19 -17.62 -0.50 -9.55
C LYS A 19 -16.17 -0.76 -9.92
N ILE A 20 -15.46 0.26 -10.42
CA ILE A 20 -14.05 0.13 -10.83
C ILE A 20 -13.13 0.00 -9.62
N LEU A 21 -13.38 0.77 -8.56
CA LEU A 21 -12.55 0.83 -7.35
C LEU A 21 -12.99 -0.15 -6.26
N ASN A 22 -14.13 -0.82 -6.45
CA ASN A 22 -14.79 -1.70 -5.49
C ASN A 22 -14.93 -1.06 -4.09
N ALA A 23 -15.27 0.23 -4.08
CA ALA A 23 -15.35 1.03 -2.86
C ALA A 23 -16.70 0.81 -2.12
N PRO A 24 -16.70 0.88 -0.78
CA PRO A 24 -17.89 0.61 0.04
C PRO A 24 -18.99 1.65 -0.14
N SER A 25 -18.66 2.89 -0.52
CA SER A 25 -19.63 3.95 -0.78
C SER A 25 -19.30 4.70 -2.08
N LYS A 26 -20.33 5.31 -2.69
CA LYS A 26 -20.18 6.19 -3.87
C LYS A 26 -19.27 7.38 -3.55
N GLU A 27 -19.38 7.94 -2.34
CA GLU A 27 -18.55 9.07 -1.90
C GLU A 27 -17.08 8.67 -1.75
N ASP A 28 -16.78 7.49 -1.19
CA ASP A 28 -15.41 6.98 -1.07
C ASP A 28 -14.80 6.69 -2.43
N ALA A 29 -15.59 6.16 -3.36
CA ALA A 29 -15.16 5.90 -4.73
C ALA A 29 -14.81 7.20 -5.46
N VAL A 30 -15.65 8.23 -5.33
CA VAL A 30 -15.42 9.55 -5.94
C VAL A 30 -14.20 10.21 -5.30
N ARG A 31 -14.06 10.16 -3.96
CA ARG A 31 -12.90 10.70 -3.25
C ARG A 31 -11.61 10.04 -3.75
N GLN A 32 -11.56 8.71 -3.83
CA GLN A 32 -10.39 7.98 -4.32
C GLN A 32 -10.09 8.26 -5.80
N ALA A 33 -11.12 8.32 -6.65
CA ALA A 33 -10.97 8.65 -8.06
C ALA A 33 -10.41 10.07 -8.25
N LEU A 34 -10.91 11.04 -7.48
CA LEU A 34 -10.45 12.42 -7.54
C LEU A 34 -9.00 12.56 -7.08
N ILE A 35 -8.63 11.92 -5.96
CA ILE A 35 -7.24 11.86 -5.47
C ILE A 35 -6.31 11.26 -6.52
N ARG A 36 -6.76 10.23 -7.24
CA ARG A 36 -5.98 9.56 -8.28
C ARG A 36 -5.77 10.43 -9.53
N VAL A 37 -6.76 11.25 -9.90
CA VAL A 37 -6.73 12.06 -11.13
C VAL A 37 -6.07 13.42 -10.91
N VAL A 38 -6.39 14.10 -9.82
CA VAL A 38 -5.85 15.43 -9.50
C VAL A 38 -4.41 15.32 -8.96
N GLY A 39 -4.01 14.13 -8.51
CA GLY A 39 -2.91 13.99 -7.56
C GLY A 39 -3.33 14.59 -6.23
N THR A 40 -2.65 14.25 -5.13
CA THR A 40 -2.93 14.86 -3.83
C THR A 40 -2.70 16.38 -3.93
N PRO A 41 -3.75 17.25 -3.86
CA PRO A 41 -3.49 18.63 -3.48
C PRO A 41 -3.05 18.56 -2.02
N SER A 42 -1.82 19.02 -1.78
CA SER A 42 -1.23 19.18 -0.46
C SER A 42 -2.28 19.65 0.55
N GLY A 43 -2.55 18.85 1.58
CA GLY A 43 -3.39 19.26 2.70
C GLY A 43 -4.36 18.17 3.12
N GLU A 44 -4.03 17.53 4.24
CA GLU A 44 -5.03 17.03 5.20
C GLU A 44 -5.98 15.96 4.68
N THR A 45 -5.55 14.70 4.67
CA THR A 45 -6.27 13.57 5.31
C THR A 45 -5.54 12.27 4.99
N THR A 46 -4.81 11.78 6.00
CA THR A 46 -4.52 10.36 6.25
C THR A 46 -4.08 9.52 5.06
N ALA A 47 -2.91 9.81 4.52
CA ALA A 47 -1.98 8.76 4.18
C ALA A 47 -0.63 9.32 4.61
N VAL A 48 -0.04 8.76 5.67
CA VAL A 48 1.38 8.94 5.92
C VAL A 48 2.04 8.59 4.58
N PRO A 49 2.65 9.53 3.86
CA PRO A 49 3.53 9.13 2.80
C PRO A 49 4.64 8.45 3.58
N ASP A 50 4.66 7.12 3.55
CA ASP A 50 5.86 6.42 3.94
C ASP A 50 6.87 6.78 2.84
N GLU A 51 7.49 7.95 3.03
CA GLU A 51 8.55 8.50 2.19
C GLU A 51 9.76 7.57 2.15
N ASN A 52 9.74 6.49 2.93
CA ASN A 52 10.54 5.32 2.62
C ASN A 52 10.02 4.67 1.34
N THR A 53 10.54 5.17 0.22
CA THR A 53 10.52 4.49 -1.07
C THR A 53 10.77 3.00 -0.83
N ARG A 54 10.10 2.09 -1.56
CA ARG A 54 10.29 0.62 -1.39
C ARG A 54 11.77 0.21 -1.29
N ARG A 55 12.64 0.95 -1.98
CA ARG A 55 14.11 0.86 -1.91
C ARG A 55 14.68 1.12 -0.51
N GLU A 56 14.25 2.17 0.18
CA GLU A 56 14.69 2.51 1.53
C GLU A 56 14.24 1.45 2.56
N ARG A 57 13.03 0.91 2.39
CA ARG A 57 12.58 -0.23 3.21
C ARG A 57 13.45 -1.48 2.99
N LEU A 58 13.80 -1.77 1.74
CA LEU A 58 14.71 -2.86 1.38
C LEU A 58 16.12 -2.65 1.96
N GLU A 59 16.65 -1.44 1.86
CA GLU A 59 17.96 -1.07 2.43
C GLU A 59 17.96 -1.21 3.95
N ALA A 60 16.89 -0.81 4.65
CA ALA A 60 16.78 -0.99 6.09
C ALA A 60 16.80 -2.47 6.50
N ILE A 61 16.09 -3.33 5.77
CA ILE A 61 16.10 -4.78 6.00
C ILE A 61 17.48 -5.37 5.71
N ARG A 62 18.09 -4.99 4.59
CA ARG A 62 19.43 -5.43 4.19
C ARG A 62 20.48 -5.03 5.22
N LYS A 63 20.42 -3.80 5.75
CA LYS A 63 21.32 -3.31 6.78
C LYS A 63 21.19 -4.11 8.08
N ARG A 64 19.96 -4.46 8.48
CA ARG A 64 19.72 -5.36 9.63
C ARG A 64 20.27 -6.75 9.38
N TYR A 65 20.10 -7.30 8.18
CA TYR A 65 20.64 -8.60 7.79
C TYR A 65 22.17 -8.62 7.85
N LEU A 66 22.83 -7.62 7.26
CA LEU A 66 24.29 -7.51 7.30
C LEU A 66 24.84 -7.29 8.72
N ALA A 67 24.06 -6.63 9.59
CA ALA A 67 24.43 -6.45 11.00
C ALA A 67 24.37 -7.76 11.82
N MET A 68 23.62 -8.78 11.38
CA MET A 68 23.56 -10.08 12.06
C MET A 68 24.83 -10.92 11.91
N GLY A 69 25.74 -10.54 11.00
CA GLY A 69 27.04 -11.18 10.83
C GLY A 69 27.24 -11.76 9.43
N LYS A 70 28.42 -12.30 9.19
CA LYS A 70 28.72 -12.95 7.90
C LYS A 70 28.00 -14.30 7.84
N PRO A 71 27.37 -14.63 6.69
CA PRO A 71 26.84 -15.98 6.47
C PRO A 71 27.95 -17.00 6.70
N ASN A 72 27.68 -18.04 7.50
CA ASN A 72 28.61 -19.12 7.70
C ASN A 72 28.69 -19.95 6.41
N PRO A 73 29.84 -20.02 5.72
CA PRO A 73 29.97 -20.77 4.46
C PRO A 73 29.82 -22.28 4.64
N ASP A 74 29.99 -22.79 5.86
CA ASP A 74 29.82 -24.21 6.19
C ASP A 74 28.40 -24.53 6.70
N PHE A 75 27.44 -23.61 6.55
CA PHE A 75 26.06 -23.84 6.96
C PHE A 75 25.37 -24.82 6.01
N ASP A 76 25.06 -26.02 6.53
CA ASP A 76 24.26 -27.02 5.81
C ASP A 76 22.77 -26.68 5.96
N GLU A 77 22.27 -25.89 5.01
CA GLU A 77 20.87 -25.47 4.93
C GLU A 77 19.91 -26.67 4.88
N LYS A 78 20.33 -27.77 4.24
CA LYS A 78 19.48 -28.94 4.05
C LYS A 78 19.28 -29.66 5.38
N LYS A 79 20.38 -29.92 6.10
CA LYS A 79 20.32 -30.57 7.42
C LYS A 79 19.52 -29.74 8.43
N PHE A 80 19.66 -28.40 8.39
CA PHE A 80 18.91 -27.50 9.28
C PHE A 80 17.39 -27.53 9.00
N LEU A 81 17.01 -27.57 7.72
CA LEU A 81 15.60 -27.65 7.34
C LEU A 81 15.03 -29.04 7.65
N ASP A 82 15.73 -30.12 7.31
CA ASP A 82 15.28 -31.50 7.58
C ASP A 82 15.00 -31.69 9.10
N ASP A 83 15.88 -31.19 9.98
CA ASP A 83 15.69 -31.24 11.45
C ASP A 83 14.47 -30.42 11.95
N MET A 84 14.16 -29.29 11.30
CA MET A 84 13.03 -28.43 11.67
C MET A 84 11.67 -29.02 11.24
N TRP A 85 11.64 -29.84 10.18
CA TRP A 85 10.42 -30.39 9.58
C TRP A 85 10.20 -31.89 9.88
N GLU A 86 11.18 -32.60 10.43
CA GLU A 86 11.05 -33.99 10.90
C GLU A 86 10.50 -34.11 12.35
N SER A 87 10.06 -33.00 12.97
CA SER A 87 9.34 -32.96 14.26
C SER A 87 7.81 -33.01 14.12
#